data_AF-A0A3D5K046-F1
#
_entry.id   AF-A0A3D5K046-F1
#
_cell.length_a   1.000
_cell.length_b   1.000
_cell.length_c   1.000
_cell.angle_alpha   90.00
_cell.angle_beta   90.00
_cell.angle_gamma   90.00
#
_symmetry.space_group_name_H-M   'P 1'
#
loop_
_entity.id
_entity.type
_entity.pdbx_description
1 polymer ?
#
loop_
_entity_poly.entity_id
_entity_poly.type
_entity_poly.pdbx_seq_one_letter_code
_entity_poly.pdbx_strand_id
1 'polypeptide(L)'
;MSDFSNYLIDIEERKNQGLNPKPIDNGKLLCQIIEQIKDSKHPKRKDSVKFFIYNVLPGTTSAAAVKAKFLKEIILGHYSINEISPTFAFELLSHMKGGPSVEVLIDLALGNDENNANEAANVLKTQ
;
A
#
# COMPACT_ATOMS: atom_id res chain seq x y z
N MET A 1 4.27 10.15 21.48
CA MET A 1 5.00 9.97 20.20
C MET A 1 4.03 9.42 19.17
N SER A 2 4.24 9.68 17.88
CA SER A 2 3.37 9.13 16.83
C SER A 2 3.73 7.67 16.54
N ASP A 3 2.79 6.89 16.00
CA ASP A 3 3.04 5.47 15.65
C ASP A 3 4.19 5.36 14.64
N PHE A 4 4.28 6.30 13.69
CA PHE A 4 5.39 6.40 12.76
C PHE A 4 6.75 6.65 13.43
N SER A 5 6.79 7.54 14.43
CA SER A 5 8.03 7.82 15.17
C SER A 5 8.50 6.59 15.95
N ASN A 6 7.57 5.86 16.57
CA ASN A 6 7.88 4.60 17.27
C ASN A 6 8.40 3.54 16.28
N TYR A 7 7.83 3.48 15.08
CA TYR A 7 8.28 2.56 14.04
C TYR A 7 9.71 2.88 13.56
N LEU A 8 10.08 4.17 13.44
CA LEU A 8 11.45 4.55 13.12
C LEU A 8 12.45 4.16 14.22
N ILE A 9 12.07 4.29 15.49
CA ILE A 9 12.89 3.86 16.63
C ILE A 9 13.10 2.35 16.60
N ASP A 10 12.05 1.54 16.42
CA ASP A 10 12.16 0.07 16.30
C ASP A 10 13.06 -0.31 15.12
N ILE A 11 13.01 0.40 13.99
CA ILE A 11 13.92 0.19 12.87
C ILE A 11 15.38 0.42 13.26
N GLU A 12 15.69 1.52 13.94
CA GLU A 12 17.05 1.85 14.36
C GLU A 12 17.59 0.83 15.37
N GLU A 13 16.78 0.47 16.37
CA GLU A 13 17.13 -0.55 17.36
C GLU A 13 17.39 -1.92 16.72
N ARG A 14 16.56 -2.32 15.75
CA ARG A 14 16.72 -3.58 15.01
C ARG A 14 17.94 -3.54 14.10
N LYS A 15 18.22 -2.41 13.47
CA LYS A 15 19.41 -2.22 12.63
C LYS A 15 20.70 -2.39 13.45
N ASN A 16 20.73 -1.89 14.69
CA ASN A 16 21.85 -2.09 15.62
C ASN A 16 22.07 -3.57 15.97
N GLN A 17 21.05 -4.40 15.80
CA GLN A 17 21.10 -5.87 15.97
C GLN A 17 21.32 -6.62 14.64
N GLY A 18 21.54 -5.92 13.52
CA GLY A 18 21.66 -6.52 12.20
C GLY A 18 20.35 -7.07 11.62
N LEU A 19 19.20 -6.64 12.16
CA LEU A 19 17.88 -7.11 11.76
C LEU A 19 17.18 -6.14 10.81
N ASN A 20 16.36 -6.69 9.91
CA ASN A 20 15.47 -5.91 9.05
C ASN A 20 14.29 -5.31 9.84
N PRO A 21 13.70 -4.20 9.37
CA PRO A 21 12.45 -3.66 9.89
C PRO A 21 11.36 -4.72 10.01
N LYS A 22 10.51 -4.64 11.03
CA LYS A 22 9.31 -5.48 11.10
C LYS A 22 8.34 -5.09 9.97
N PRO A 23 7.62 -6.05 9.38
CA PRO A 23 6.52 -5.74 8.47
C PRO A 23 5.43 -4.91 9.18
N ILE A 24 4.76 -4.06 8.42
CA ILE A 24 3.63 -3.25 8.88
C ILE A 24 2.35 -4.06 8.66
N ASP A 25 1.70 -4.46 9.75
CA ASP A 25 0.43 -5.19 9.80
C ASP A 25 -0.72 -4.37 10.42
N ASN A 26 -0.37 -3.26 11.09
CA ASN A 26 -1.29 -2.35 11.76
C ASN A 26 -1.79 -1.24 10.82
N GLY A 27 -3.10 -1.20 10.60
CA GLY A 27 -3.77 -0.22 9.76
C GLY A 27 -3.67 1.22 10.27
N LYS A 28 -3.55 1.45 11.58
CA LYS A 28 -3.41 2.80 12.15
C LYS A 28 -2.08 3.44 11.74
N LEU A 29 -0.98 2.67 11.82
CA LEU A 29 0.32 3.11 11.34
C LEU A 29 0.28 3.35 9.83
N LEU A 30 -0.37 2.46 9.07
CA LEU A 30 -0.45 2.63 7.63
C LEU A 30 -1.29 3.84 7.20
N CYS A 31 -2.40 4.13 7.88
CA CYS A 31 -3.17 5.36 7.66
C CYS A 31 -2.32 6.60 7.88
N GLN A 32 -1.52 6.63 8.95
CA GLN A 32 -0.59 7.73 9.21
C GLN A 32 0.45 7.86 8.09
N ILE A 33 1.00 6.75 7.59
CA ILE A 33 1.94 6.72 6.46
C ILE A 33 1.28 7.29 5.19
N ILE A 34 0.03 6.92 4.90
CA ILE A 34 -0.72 7.41 3.73
C ILE A 34 -0.95 8.92 3.80
N GLU A 35 -1.31 9.46 4.97
CA GLU A 35 -1.48 10.92 5.12
C GLU A 35 -0.16 11.67 4.86
N GLN A 36 0.98 11.11 5.26
CA GLN A 36 2.29 11.67 4.93
C GLN A 36 2.65 11.53 3.45
N ILE A 37 2.16 10.50 2.75
CA ILE A 37 2.37 10.31 1.31
C ILE A 37 1.60 11.38 0.51
N LYS A 38 0.38 11.72 0.94
CA LYS A 38 -0.48 12.73 0.32
C LYS A 38 0.08 14.14 0.45
N ASP A 39 0.76 14.46 1.57
CA ASP A 39 1.49 15.72 1.72
C ASP A 39 2.83 15.68 0.99
N SER A 40 2.87 16.25 -0.23
CA SER A 40 4.06 16.29 -1.09
C SER A 40 5.29 16.94 -0.45
N LYS A 41 5.11 17.78 0.57
CA LYS A 41 6.19 18.49 1.28
C LYS A 41 6.57 17.84 2.61
N HIS A 42 5.94 16.72 2.98
CA HIS A 42 6.21 16.09 4.26
C HIS A 42 7.68 15.62 4.34
N PRO A 43 8.43 15.96 5.41
CA PRO A 43 9.87 15.70 5.49
C PRO A 43 10.23 14.21 5.44
N LYS A 44 9.28 13.34 5.81
CA LYS A 44 9.43 11.88 5.79
C LYS A 44 8.69 11.20 4.64
N ARG A 45 8.15 11.96 3.69
CA ARG A 45 7.36 11.42 2.57
C ARG A 45 8.07 10.28 1.82
N LYS A 46 9.36 10.46 1.52
CA LYS A 46 10.16 9.46 0.79
C LYS A 46 10.23 8.12 1.54
N ASP A 47 10.45 8.16 2.85
CA ASP A 47 10.45 6.96 3.69
C ASP A 47 9.06 6.33 3.75
N SER A 48 8.02 7.15 3.88
CA SER A 48 6.62 6.71 3.93
C SER A 48 6.19 6.00 2.64
N VAL A 49 6.54 6.56 1.46
CA VAL A 49 6.32 5.89 0.17
C VAL A 49 7.06 4.56 0.12
N LYS A 50 8.34 4.52 0.52
CA LYS A 50 9.13 3.29 0.54
C LYS A 50 8.51 2.22 1.44
N PHE A 51 8.09 2.59 2.66
CA PHE A 51 7.45 1.66 3.59
C PHE A 51 6.10 1.16 3.08
N PHE A 52 5.30 2.03 2.47
CA PHE A 52 4.04 1.64 1.86
C PHE A 52 4.23 0.60 0.75
N ILE A 53 5.21 0.81 -0.14
CA ILE A 53 5.50 -0.09 -1.25
C ILE A 53 6.03 -1.44 -0.74
N TYR A 54 7.06 -1.42 0.12
CA TYR A 54 7.87 -2.61 0.39
C TYR A 54 7.73 -3.24 1.78
N ASN A 55 7.13 -2.55 2.76
CA ASN A 55 7.12 -3.02 4.15
C ASN A 55 5.73 -3.39 4.69
N VAL A 56 4.66 -3.20 3.92
CA VAL A 56 3.31 -3.63 4.34
C VAL A 56 3.15 -5.13 4.14
N LEU A 57 2.72 -5.84 5.18
CA LEU A 57 2.50 -7.29 5.12
C LEU A 57 1.28 -7.60 4.22
N PRO A 58 1.42 -8.49 3.22
CA PRO A 58 0.29 -8.92 2.38
C PRO A 58 -0.70 -9.81 3.17
N GLY A 59 -1.79 -10.22 2.52
CA GLY A 59 -2.84 -11.06 3.13
C GLY A 59 -3.94 -10.24 3.80
N THR A 60 -4.43 -10.70 4.96
CA THR A 60 -5.68 -10.22 5.57
C THR A 60 -5.48 -9.27 6.75
N THR A 61 -4.29 -8.67 6.89
CA THR A 61 -4.01 -7.74 7.99
C THR A 61 -4.81 -6.43 7.84
N SER A 62 -4.95 -5.70 8.95
CA SER A 62 -5.58 -4.38 8.92
C SER A 62 -4.80 -3.38 8.04
N ALA A 63 -3.47 -3.48 7.99
CA ALA A 63 -2.65 -2.71 7.05
C ALA A 63 -2.89 -3.12 5.60
N ALA A 64 -3.03 -4.42 5.30
CA ALA A 64 -3.35 -4.87 3.95
C ALA A 64 -4.68 -4.28 3.46
N ALA A 65 -5.72 -4.27 4.30
CA ALA A 65 -7.01 -3.65 3.93
C ALA A 65 -6.88 -2.15 3.60
N VAL A 66 -6.13 -1.41 4.41
CA VAL A 66 -5.84 0.02 4.18
C VAL A 66 -5.01 0.23 2.91
N LYS A 67 -4.00 -0.62 2.65
CA LYS A 67 -3.18 -0.58 1.43
C LYS A 67 -4.02 -0.82 0.18
N ALA A 68 -4.81 -1.89 0.15
CA ALA A 68 -5.64 -2.25 -1.00
C ALA A 68 -6.60 -1.10 -1.35
N LYS A 69 -7.27 -0.53 -0.34
CA LYS A 69 -8.16 0.61 -0.55
C LYS A 69 -7.42 1.81 -1.14
N PHE A 70 -6.25 2.17 -0.61
CA PHE A 70 -5.52 3.32 -1.13
C PHE A 70 -5.00 3.09 -2.57
N LEU A 71 -4.56 1.87 -2.91
CA LEU A 71 -4.19 1.51 -4.27
C LEU A 71 -5.37 1.64 -5.24
N LYS A 72 -6.57 1.25 -4.83
CA LYS A 72 -7.81 1.46 -5.61
C LYS A 72 -8.04 2.94 -5.91
N GLU A 73 -7.90 3.81 -4.92
CA GLU A 73 -8.10 5.26 -5.09
C GLU A 73 -7.09 5.86 -6.08
N ILE A 74 -5.86 5.32 -6.13
CA ILE A 74 -4.85 5.72 -7.13
C ILE A 74 -5.26 5.25 -8.54
N ILE A 75 -5.75 4.02 -8.67
CA ILE A 75 -6.22 3.46 -9.94
C ILE A 75 -7.41 4.25 -10.50
N LEU A 76 -8.34 4.66 -9.63
CA LEU A 76 -9.49 5.49 -9.97
C LEU A 76 -9.15 6.97 -10.20
N GLY A 77 -7.88 7.37 -10.00
CA GLY A 77 -7.43 8.74 -10.21
C GLY A 77 -7.84 9.72 -9.11
N HIS A 78 -8.36 9.25 -7.97
CA HIS A 78 -8.72 10.11 -6.83
C HIS A 78 -7.47 10.68 -6.15
N TYR A 79 -6.36 9.96 -6.17
CA TYR A 79 -5.05 10.43 -5.71
C TYR A 79 -3.97 10.18 -6.76
N SER A 80 -3.15 11.20 -7.01
CA SER A 80 -1.97 11.09 -7.87
C SER A 80 -0.70 11.08 -7.03
N ILE A 81 0.01 9.96 -7.02
CA ILE A 81 1.28 9.76 -6.32
C ILE A 81 2.35 9.50 -7.38
N ASN A 82 3.31 10.41 -7.54
CA ASN A 82 4.34 10.33 -8.58
C ASN A 82 5.08 8.98 -8.63
N GLU A 83 5.28 8.36 -7.47
CA GLU A 83 5.99 7.08 -7.33
C GLU A 83 5.10 5.85 -7.56
N ILE A 84 3.78 6.01 -7.65
CA ILE A 84 2.82 4.92 -7.81
C ILE A 84 1.85 5.25 -8.94
N SER A 85 2.20 4.80 -10.15
CA SER A 85 1.29 4.87 -11.30
C SER A 85 0.11 3.90 -11.13
N PRO A 86 -1.02 4.09 -11.83
CA PRO A 86 -2.13 3.13 -11.83
C PRO A 86 -1.68 1.70 -12.18
N THR A 87 -0.82 1.54 -13.19
CA THR A 87 -0.24 0.24 -13.57
C THR A 87 0.58 -0.37 -12.43
N PHE A 88 1.41 0.42 -11.76
CA PHE A 88 2.18 -0.07 -10.62
C PHE A 88 1.27 -0.37 -9.41
N ALA A 89 0.16 0.35 -9.24
CA ALA A 89 -0.83 0.03 -8.21
C ALA A 89 -1.49 -1.35 -8.44
N PHE A 90 -1.79 -1.72 -9.69
CA PHE A 90 -2.23 -3.07 -10.03
C PHE A 90 -1.15 -4.13 -9.73
N GLU A 91 0.10 -3.87 -10.06
CA GLU A 91 1.23 -4.74 -9.71
C GLU A 91 1.32 -4.93 -8.18
N LEU A 92 1.19 -3.86 -7.41
CA LEU A 92 1.18 -3.93 -5.94
C LEU A 92 0.00 -4.73 -5.39
N LEU A 93 -1.20 -4.62 -5.98
CA LEU A 93 -2.35 -5.46 -5.63
C LEU A 93 -2.10 -6.94 -5.94
N SER A 94 -1.37 -7.24 -7.03
CA SER A 94 -0.99 -8.62 -7.40
C SER A 94 -0.14 -9.30 -6.33
N HIS A 95 0.75 -8.54 -5.67
CA HIS A 95 1.63 -9.06 -4.62
C HIS A 95 0.96 -9.26 -3.27
N MET A 96 -0.32 -8.87 -3.12
CA MET A 96 -1.04 -8.99 -1.86
C MET A 96 -1.60 -10.40 -1.60
N LYS A 97 -1.59 -11.29 -2.60
CA LYS A 97 -1.87 -12.74 -2.49
C LYS A 97 -3.19 -13.06 -1.78
N GLY A 98 -4.26 -12.38 -2.15
CA GLY A 98 -5.60 -12.61 -1.61
C GLY A 98 -6.06 -11.62 -0.51
N GLY A 99 -7.26 -11.88 0.01
CA GLY A 99 -7.88 -11.05 1.04
C GLY A 99 -8.43 -9.73 0.49
N PRO A 100 -8.16 -8.57 1.11
CA PRO A 100 -8.73 -7.29 0.70
C PRO A 100 -8.38 -6.86 -0.74
N SER A 101 -7.27 -7.35 -1.31
CA SER A 101 -6.94 -7.06 -2.71
C SER A 101 -7.94 -7.69 -3.69
N VAL A 102 -8.52 -8.85 -3.36
CA VAL A 102 -9.48 -9.54 -4.22
C VAL A 102 -10.78 -8.74 -4.30
N GLU A 103 -11.27 -8.22 -3.18
CA GLU A 103 -12.45 -7.35 -3.16
C GLU A 103 -12.25 -6.11 -4.03
N VAL A 104 -11.09 -5.45 -3.91
CA VAL A 104 -10.73 -4.30 -4.74
C VAL A 104 -10.67 -4.66 -6.23
N LEU A 105 -10.03 -5.77 -6.57
CA LEU A 105 -9.88 -6.21 -7.95
C LEU A 105 -11.22 -6.62 -8.56
N ILE A 106 -12.12 -7.26 -7.81
CA ILE A 106 -13.48 -7.59 -8.28
C ILE A 106 -14.26 -6.30 -8.55
N ASP A 107 -14.19 -5.32 -7.64
CA ASP A 107 -14.89 -4.05 -7.85
C ASP A 107 -14.38 -3.30 -9.09
N LEU A 108 -13.06 -3.28 -9.31
CA LEU A 108 -12.45 -2.71 -10.52
C LEU A 108 -12.84 -3.49 -11.78
N ALA A 109 -12.85 -4.82 -11.72
CA ALA A 109 -13.23 -5.70 -12.84
C ALA A 109 -14.70 -5.57 -13.24
N LEU A 110 -15.59 -5.24 -12.30
CA LEU A 110 -17.02 -5.02 -12.53
C LEU A 110 -17.36 -3.54 -12.78
N GLY A 111 -16.34 -2.67 -12.84
CA GLY A 111 -16.48 -1.25 -13.10
C GLY A 111 -16.75 -0.91 -14.58
N ASN A 112 -17.05 0.37 -14.83
CA ASN A 112 -17.37 0.86 -16.18
C ASN A 112 -16.13 1.23 -17.03
N ASP A 113 -14.96 1.36 -16.42
CA ASP A 113 -13.72 1.66 -17.14
C ASP A 113 -13.13 0.36 -17.69
N GLU A 114 -13.23 0.17 -19.01
CA GLU A 114 -12.80 -1.05 -19.69
C GLU A 114 -11.30 -1.36 -19.50
N ASN A 115 -10.45 -0.34 -19.39
CA ASN A 115 -9.01 -0.55 -19.18
C ASN A 115 -8.75 -1.08 -17.76
N ASN A 116 -9.32 -0.42 -16.76
CA ASN A 116 -9.20 -0.87 -15.37
C ASN A 116 -9.83 -2.24 -15.17
N ALA A 117 -10.97 -2.51 -15.82
CA ALA A 117 -11.65 -3.78 -15.73
C ALA A 117 -10.80 -4.93 -16.31
N ASN A 118 -10.20 -4.73 -17.48
CA ASN A 118 -9.32 -5.71 -18.12
C ASN A 118 -8.04 -5.96 -17.30
N GLU A 119 -7.42 -4.90 -16.77
CA GLU A 119 -6.21 -5.03 -15.95
C GLU A 119 -6.51 -5.76 -14.64
N ALA A 120 -7.61 -5.42 -13.96
CA ALA A 120 -8.06 -6.11 -12.77
C ALA A 120 -8.35 -7.60 -13.02
N ALA A 121 -9.04 -7.91 -14.13
CA ALA A 121 -9.32 -9.29 -14.54
C ALA A 121 -8.04 -10.08 -14.85
N ASN A 122 -7.00 -9.44 -15.39
CA ASN A 122 -5.71 -10.08 -15.62
C ASN A 122 -4.98 -10.38 -14.32
N VAL A 123 -4.97 -9.45 -13.37
CA VAL A 123 -4.38 -9.68 -12.04
C VAL A 123 -5.13 -10.77 -11.28
N LEU A 124 -6.46 -10.82 -11.36
CA LEU A 124 -7.27 -11.85 -10.68
C LEU A 124 -6.93 -13.28 -11.11
N LYS A 125 -6.43 -13.50 -12.33
CA LYS A 125 -6.05 -14.84 -12.82
C LYS A 125 -4.80 -15.40 -12.10
N THR A 126 -4.02 -14.56 -11.43
CA THR A 126 -2.73 -14.93 -10.83
C THR A 126 -2.67 -14.74 -9.32
N GLN A 127 -3.78 -14.40 -8.68
CA GLN A 127 -3.91 -14.27 -7.21
C GLN A 127 -3.80 -15.62 -6.48
#